data_AF-A0A969AGY0-F1
#
_entry.id   AF-A0A969AGY0-F1
#
_cell.length_a   1.000
_cell.length_b   1.000
_cell.length_c   1.000
_cell.angle_alpha   90.00
_cell.angle_beta   90.00
_cell.angle_gamma   90.00
#
_symmetry.space_group_name_H-M   'P 1'
#
loop_
_entity.id
_entity.type
_entity.pdbx_description
1 polymer ?
#
loop_
_entity_poly.entity_id
_entity_poly.type
_entity_poly.pdbx_seq_one_letter_code
_entity_poly.pdbx_strand_id
1 'polypeptide(L)'
;MADLVKRIQSRLSRKSISLSKQDLTREIAALGYSPQALQEEEINTITQLLLDKHQNTELIVSEPEEIAVNPSNEHNATTANSTAITNQQKEQLITVQAQSLGIELSELEITDISQTVSDSFTDFVSAVETINSLIKEYAQSKFDDLEQRIDDSNNNLRDYIDNRTNSLQRKSIEGAITTKEVLEQKSSSLKSFSKALSATLKTQ
;
A
#
# COMPACT_ATOMS: atom_id res chain seq x y z
N MET A 1 -21.32 24.05 21.85
CA MET A 1 -20.00 23.94 22.53
C MET A 1 -19.09 22.86 21.95
N ALA A 2 -19.55 21.61 21.74
CA ALA A 2 -18.66 20.48 21.41
C ALA A 2 -18.29 20.33 19.92
N ASP A 3 -18.86 21.12 19.01
CA ASP A 3 -18.80 20.84 17.58
C ASP A 3 -17.70 21.61 16.83
N LEU A 4 -17.28 22.78 17.32
CA LEU A 4 -16.34 23.68 16.61
C LEU A 4 -14.87 23.27 16.79
N VAL A 5 -14.44 22.95 18.02
CA VAL A 5 -13.10 22.40 18.27
C VAL A 5 -12.92 21.06 17.53
N LYS A 6 -13.99 20.26 17.42
CA LYS A 6 -14.00 19.03 16.60
C LYS A 6 -13.85 19.33 15.11
N ARG A 7 -14.44 20.42 14.59
CA ARG A 7 -14.28 20.83 13.19
C ARG A 7 -12.85 21.27 12.88
N ILE A 8 -12.23 22.08 13.76
CA ILE A 8 -10.82 22.47 13.62
C ILE A 8 -9.92 21.24 13.71
N GLN A 9 -10.15 20.38 14.71
CA GLN A 9 -9.41 19.13 14.89
C GLN A 9 -9.55 18.19 13.68
N SER A 10 -10.75 18.07 13.11
CA SER A 10 -10.97 17.27 11.90
C SER A 10 -10.24 17.85 10.68
N ARG A 11 -10.20 19.17 10.53
CA ARG A 11 -9.50 19.83 9.42
C ARG A 11 -7.98 19.75 9.54
N LEU A 12 -7.44 19.85 10.76
CA LEU A 12 -6.02 19.65 11.04
C LEU A 12 -5.61 18.18 10.86
N SER A 13 -6.45 17.24 11.34
CA SER A 13 -6.21 15.80 11.16
C SER A 13 -6.21 15.40 9.68
N ARG A 14 -7.05 16.00 8.84
CA ARG A 14 -7.01 15.81 7.37
C ARG A 14 -5.72 16.33 6.72
N LYS A 15 -4.98 17.19 7.41
CA LYS A 15 -3.70 17.75 6.97
C LYS A 15 -2.53 17.22 7.80
N SER A 16 -2.68 16.02 8.36
CA SER A 16 -1.65 15.29 9.12
C SER A 16 -1.18 15.96 10.43
N ILE A 17 -1.97 16.88 10.97
CA ILE A 17 -1.70 17.56 12.24
C ILE A 17 -2.69 17.06 13.29
N SER A 18 -2.20 16.29 14.28
CA SER A 18 -3.01 15.79 15.40
C SER A 18 -2.75 16.61 16.66
N LEU A 19 -3.66 17.53 17.00
CA LEU A 19 -3.64 18.23 18.29
C LEU A 19 -4.74 17.69 19.21
N SER A 20 -4.41 17.59 20.50
CA SER A 20 -5.40 17.27 21.51
C SER A 20 -6.40 18.42 21.65
N LYS A 21 -7.62 18.09 22.10
CA LYS A 21 -8.67 19.09 22.34
C LYS A 21 -8.23 20.15 23.36
N GLN A 22 -7.40 19.78 24.34
CA GLN A 22 -6.88 20.68 25.36
C GLN A 22 -5.85 21.64 24.76
N ASP A 23 -4.96 21.16 23.91
CA ASP A 23 -3.95 21.97 23.22
C ASP A 23 -4.60 22.96 22.25
N LEU A 24 -5.59 22.51 21.47
CA LEU A 24 -6.36 23.40 20.58
C LEU A 24 -7.05 24.51 21.36
N THR A 25 -7.62 24.21 22.53
CA THR A 25 -8.32 25.22 23.33
C THR A 25 -7.33 26.22 23.92
N ARG A 26 -6.14 25.75 24.33
CA ARG A 26 -5.05 26.60 24.82
C ARG A 26 -4.52 27.52 23.73
N GLU A 27 -4.33 26.99 22.52
CA GLU A 27 -3.77 27.72 21.39
C GLU A 27 -4.76 28.76 20.85
N ILE A 28 -6.05 28.43 20.77
CA ILE A 28 -7.12 29.37 20.41
C ILE A 28 -7.20 30.52 21.42
N ALA A 29 -7.08 30.21 22.72
CA ALA A 29 -7.07 31.23 23.77
C ALA A 29 -5.80 32.11 23.70
N ALA A 30 -4.65 31.53 23.36
CA ALA A 30 -3.39 32.27 23.18
C ALA A 30 -3.44 33.23 21.98
N LEU A 31 -4.23 32.90 20.94
CA LEU A 31 -4.49 33.77 19.80
C LEU A 31 -5.52 34.88 20.07
N GLY A 32 -6.01 35.02 21.32
CA GLY A 32 -6.92 36.09 21.73
C GLY A 32 -8.39 35.84 21.39
N TYR A 33 -8.74 34.65 20.92
CA TYR A 33 -10.13 34.30 20.56
C TYR A 33 -10.86 33.60 21.71
N SER A 34 -12.09 34.03 21.98
CA SER A 34 -12.96 33.34 22.93
C SER A 34 -13.58 32.10 22.27
N PRO A 35 -13.42 30.90 22.85
CA PRO A 35 -13.94 29.64 22.29
C PRO A 35 -15.48 29.58 22.24
N GLN A 36 -16.17 30.62 22.70
CA GLN A 36 -17.63 30.67 22.82
C GLN A 36 -18.31 31.53 21.73
N ALA A 37 -17.57 32.33 20.95
CA ALA A 37 -18.16 33.29 20.02
C ALA A 37 -17.36 33.45 18.70
N LEU A 38 -16.85 32.34 18.15
CA LEU A 38 -16.09 32.34 16.90
C LEU A 38 -17.00 32.18 15.68
N GLN A 39 -16.93 33.12 14.73
CA GLN A 39 -17.58 33.04 13.43
C GLN A 39 -16.81 32.12 12.47
N GLU A 40 -17.48 31.62 11.43
CA GLU A 40 -16.93 30.64 10.50
C GLU A 40 -15.68 31.14 9.73
N GLU A 41 -15.58 32.45 9.53
CA GLU A 41 -14.40 33.10 8.95
C GLU A 41 -13.18 33.01 9.87
N GLU A 42 -13.37 33.17 11.19
CA GLU A 42 -12.30 33.07 12.18
C GLU A 42 -11.80 31.62 12.34
N ILE A 43 -12.67 30.63 12.12
CA ILE A 43 -12.29 29.20 12.10
C ILE A 43 -11.29 28.92 10.97
N ASN A 44 -11.49 29.50 9.80
CA ASN A 44 -10.57 29.34 8.67
C ASN A 44 -9.23 30.01 8.96
N THR A 45 -9.25 31.21 9.53
CA THR A 45 -8.05 31.97 9.91
C THR A 45 -7.24 31.23 10.98
N ILE A 46 -7.89 30.73 12.04
CA ILE A 46 -7.22 29.95 13.10
C ILE A 46 -6.67 28.64 12.54
N THR A 47 -7.42 27.95 11.68
CA THR A 47 -6.94 26.70 11.08
C THR A 47 -5.68 26.96 10.25
N GLN A 48 -5.65 28.04 9.46
CA GLN A 48 -4.48 28.42 8.67
C GLN A 48 -3.30 28.88 9.53
N LEU A 49 -3.52 29.65 10.59
CA LEU A 49 -2.47 30.05 11.55
C LEU A 49 -1.85 28.84 12.24
N LEU A 50 -2.65 27.85 12.63
CA LEU A 50 -2.15 26.62 13.25
C LEU A 50 -1.39 25.75 12.24
N LEU A 51 -1.86 25.68 10.99
CA LEU A 51 -1.13 25.03 9.91
C LEU A 51 0.23 25.67 9.66
N ASP A 52 0.26 26.99 9.53
CA ASP A 52 1.48 27.75 9.26
C ASP A 52 2.46 27.65 10.45
N LYS A 53 1.97 27.71 11.69
CA LYS A 53 2.79 27.49 12.88
C LYS A 53 3.37 26.08 12.93
N HIS A 54 2.58 25.05 12.64
CA HIS A 54 3.05 23.66 12.67
C HIS A 54 3.89 23.27 11.44
N GLN A 55 3.79 24.00 10.33
CA GLN A 55 4.64 23.83 9.14
C GLN A 55 5.95 24.64 9.23
N ASN A 56 5.94 25.80 9.89
CA ASN A 56 7.13 26.66 10.09
C ASN A 56 7.90 26.38 11.41
N THR A 57 7.53 25.34 12.18
CA THR A 57 8.34 24.89 13.34
C THR A 57 9.36 23.80 12.92
N GLU A 58 9.79 23.81 11.66
CA GLU A 58 11.11 23.33 11.25
C GLU A 58 11.98 24.59 11.06
N LEU A 59 13.11 24.68 11.78
CA LEU A 59 14.09 25.80 11.82
C LEU A 59 13.93 26.81 12.97
N ILE A 60 14.20 26.36 14.20
CA ILE A 60 14.94 27.21 15.16
C ILE A 60 16.18 26.43 15.58
N VAL A 61 17.25 26.62 14.80
CA VAL A 61 18.62 26.42 15.26
C VAL A 61 18.93 27.63 16.13
N SER A 62 18.86 27.49 17.45
CA SER A 62 19.46 28.46 18.35
C SER A 62 20.98 28.25 18.34
N GLU A 63 21.65 29.25 17.81
CA GLU A 63 23.08 29.53 17.71
C GLU A 63 23.82 29.33 19.07
N PRO A 64 25.02 28.72 19.09
CA PRO A 64 25.80 28.57 20.31
C PRO A 64 26.62 29.84 20.59
N GLU A 65 26.41 30.45 21.76
CA GLU A 65 27.30 31.49 22.28
C GLU A 65 28.73 30.95 22.52
N GLU A 66 29.70 31.78 22.13
CA GLU A 66 31.14 31.54 22.19
C GLU A 66 31.72 31.35 23.62
N ILE A 67 32.51 30.28 23.75
CA ILE A 67 33.82 30.18 24.41
C ILE A 67 33.99 30.74 25.84
N ALA A 68 34.19 29.82 26.78
CA ALA A 68 35.16 30.01 27.86
C ALA A 68 35.98 28.72 28.04
N VAL A 69 37.23 28.76 27.57
CA VAL A 69 38.25 27.74 27.78
C VAL A 69 38.66 27.74 29.25
N ASN A 70 38.63 26.58 29.91
CA ASN A 70 39.45 26.35 31.10
C ASN A 70 39.99 24.90 31.05
N PRO A 71 41.32 24.68 31.06
CA PRO A 71 41.90 23.35 30.97
C PRO A 71 42.17 22.82 32.38
N SER A 72 41.62 21.64 32.71
CA SER A 72 42.19 20.69 33.70
C SER A 72 41.21 19.54 33.94
N ASN A 73 41.45 18.38 33.32
CA ASN A 73 41.77 17.14 34.03
C ASN A 73 41.64 15.92 33.11
N GLU A 74 42.73 15.15 33.09
CA GLU A 74 42.82 13.79 32.58
C GLU A 74 41.78 12.89 33.26
N HIS A 75 40.97 12.17 32.49
CA HIS A 75 40.88 10.71 32.53
C HIS A 75 39.79 10.19 31.58
N ASN A 76 40.20 9.18 30.82
CA ASN A 76 39.43 8.04 30.35
C ASN A 76 38.48 8.15 29.14
N ALA A 77 38.68 7.13 28.30
CA ALA A 77 37.79 6.53 27.31
C ALA A 77 37.60 7.29 26.00
N THR A 78 38.34 6.83 24.99
CA THR A 78 37.89 6.73 23.60
C THR A 78 36.53 6.02 23.58
N THR A 79 35.46 6.78 23.76
CA THR A 79 34.10 6.27 23.64
C THR A 79 33.77 6.36 22.17
N ALA A 80 33.56 5.21 21.52
CA ALA A 80 33.08 5.18 20.14
C ALA A 80 31.86 6.10 20.03
N ASN A 81 31.91 7.07 19.11
CA ASN A 81 30.85 8.05 18.84
C ASN A 81 29.65 7.37 18.19
N SER A 82 29.00 6.44 18.90
CA SER A 82 27.79 5.79 18.46
C SER A 82 26.63 6.73 18.72
N THR A 83 26.03 7.25 17.64
CA THR A 83 24.85 8.10 17.74
C THR A 83 23.64 7.17 17.78
N ALA A 84 23.00 7.07 18.94
CA ALA A 84 21.75 6.30 19.08
C ALA A 84 20.61 7.05 18.38
N ILE A 85 19.82 6.35 17.57
CA ILE A 85 18.66 6.91 16.89
C ILE A 85 17.37 6.26 17.40
N THR A 86 16.33 7.07 17.57
CA THR A 86 15.02 6.60 18.03
C THR A 86 14.24 5.92 16.88
N ASN A 87 13.28 5.06 17.21
CA ASN A 87 12.38 4.46 16.20
C ASN A 87 11.65 5.52 15.37
N GLN A 88 11.21 6.62 15.99
CA GLN A 88 10.56 7.71 15.25
C GLN A 88 11.50 8.36 14.22
N GLN A 89 12.77 8.55 14.57
CA GLN A 89 13.77 9.06 13.63
C GLN A 89 14.06 8.06 12.52
N LYS A 90 14.06 6.75 12.81
CA LYS A 90 14.18 5.71 11.80
C LYS A 90 13.04 5.76 10.79
N GLU A 91 11.80 5.79 11.27
CA GLU A 91 10.60 5.83 10.41
C GLU A 91 10.56 7.09 9.54
N GLN A 92 10.91 8.26 10.10
CA GLN A 92 11.03 9.50 9.34
C GLN A 92 12.12 9.41 8.27
N LEU A 93 13.29 8.88 8.62
CA LEU A 93 14.40 8.75 7.68
C LEU A 93 14.05 7.78 6.56
N ILE A 94 13.44 6.62 6.89
CA ILE A 94 12.94 5.65 5.91
C ILE A 94 11.93 6.31 4.96
N THR A 95 10.98 7.09 5.50
CA THR A 95 9.97 7.78 4.70
C THR A 95 10.61 8.74 3.69
N VAL A 96 11.52 9.60 4.16
CA VAL A 96 12.21 10.58 3.30
C VAL A 96 13.08 9.90 2.26
N GLN A 97 13.82 8.85 2.64
CA GLN A 97 14.65 8.09 1.71
C GLN A 97 13.82 7.32 0.69
N ALA A 98 12.70 6.72 1.08
CA ALA A 98 11.82 6.02 0.15
C ALA A 98 11.22 6.99 -0.88
N GLN A 99 10.73 8.14 -0.42
CA GLN A 99 10.22 9.20 -1.30
C GLN A 99 11.29 9.73 -2.26
N SER A 100 12.54 9.89 -1.80
CA SER A 100 13.64 10.35 -2.66
C SER A 100 14.00 9.31 -3.74
N LEU A 101 13.82 8.03 -3.45
CA LEU A 101 13.97 6.92 -4.39
C LEU A 101 12.74 6.73 -5.30
N GLY A 102 11.67 7.50 -5.10
CA GLY A 102 10.41 7.33 -5.82
C GLY A 102 9.62 6.08 -5.43
N ILE A 103 9.90 5.54 -4.24
CA ILE A 103 9.24 4.34 -3.68
C ILE A 103 8.18 4.82 -2.67
N GLU A 104 6.94 4.41 -2.90
CA GLU A 104 5.85 4.65 -1.96
C GLU A 104 5.73 3.44 -1.02
N LEU A 105 5.99 3.68 0.27
CA LEU A 105 5.85 2.69 1.33
C LEU A 105 4.61 2.98 2.15
N SER A 106 3.89 1.94 2.56
CA SER A 106 2.80 2.09 3.53
C SER A 106 3.34 2.24 4.95
N GLU A 107 2.52 2.75 5.89
CA GLU A 107 2.94 2.94 7.30
C GLU A 107 3.44 1.63 7.93
N LEU A 108 2.79 0.51 7.63
CA LEU A 108 3.17 -0.80 8.14
C LEU A 108 4.55 -1.23 7.63
N GLU A 109 4.87 -0.91 6.37
CA GLU A 109 6.13 -1.26 5.73
C GLU A 109 7.27 -0.41 6.27
N ILE A 110 7.01 0.86 6.53
CA ILE A 110 7.95 1.76 7.18
C ILE A 110 8.30 1.22 8.58
N THR A 111 7.30 0.78 9.34
CA THR A 111 7.51 0.16 10.65
C THR A 111 8.27 -1.17 10.57
N ASP A 112 7.95 -2.04 9.61
CA ASP A 112 8.67 -3.31 9.44
C ASP A 112 10.15 -3.09 9.07
N ILE A 113 10.43 -2.14 8.17
CA ILE A 113 11.79 -1.76 7.81
C ILE A 113 12.50 -1.15 9.04
N SER A 114 11.82 -0.28 9.81
CA SER A 114 12.41 0.39 10.99
C SER A 114 12.83 -0.58 12.10
N GLN A 115 12.13 -1.72 12.24
CA GLN A 115 12.50 -2.80 13.16
C GLN A 115 13.77 -3.54 12.73
N THR A 116 14.09 -3.51 11.44
CA THR A 116 15.28 -4.18 10.87
C THR A 116 16.52 -3.29 10.95
N VAL A 117 16.32 -1.97 11.01
CA VAL A 117 17.39 -0.98 11.12
C VAL A 117 17.96 -0.94 12.55
N SER A 118 19.28 -1.02 12.68
CA SER A 118 20.02 -0.89 13.96
C SER A 118 19.63 0.38 14.73
N ASP A 119 19.65 0.34 16.06
CA ASP A 119 19.38 1.52 16.90
C ASP A 119 20.60 2.45 17.03
N SER A 120 21.76 2.02 16.56
CA SER A 120 23.02 2.74 16.77
C SER A 120 23.92 2.67 15.55
N PHE A 121 24.50 3.82 15.18
CA PHE A 121 25.38 3.97 14.02
C PHE A 121 26.64 4.75 14.36
N THR A 122 27.72 4.40 13.67
CA THR A 122 29.02 5.10 13.78
C THR A 122 28.99 6.47 13.12
N ASP A 123 28.18 6.65 12.07
CA ASP A 123 27.94 7.92 11.41
C ASP A 123 26.57 7.92 10.69
N PHE A 124 26.11 9.11 10.31
CA PHE A 124 24.83 9.27 9.64
C PHE A 124 24.83 8.71 8.20
N VAL A 125 25.98 8.69 7.53
CA VAL A 125 26.09 8.22 6.14
C VAL A 125 25.83 6.72 6.06
N SER A 126 26.46 5.94 6.94
CA SER A 126 26.25 4.49 7.07
C SER A 126 24.81 4.15 7.45
N ALA A 127 24.15 4.98 8.27
CA ALA A 127 22.73 4.82 8.58
C ALA A 127 21.85 4.97 7.31
N VAL A 128 22.09 6.03 6.53
CA VAL A 128 21.35 6.29 5.28
C VAL A 128 21.62 5.19 4.24
N GLU A 129 22.87 4.75 4.08
CA GLU A 129 23.23 3.66 3.16
C GLU A 129 22.55 2.33 3.54
N THR A 130 22.51 2.03 4.84
CA THR A 130 21.81 0.84 5.36
C THR A 130 20.31 0.92 5.08
N ILE A 131 19.69 2.05 5.41
CA ILE A 131 18.25 2.27 5.18
C ILE A 131 17.92 2.19 3.69
N ASN A 132 18.73 2.80 2.82
CA ASN A 132 18.54 2.74 1.37
C ASN A 132 18.63 1.31 0.84
N SER A 133 19.55 0.50 1.38
CA SER A 133 19.67 -0.91 0.99
C SER A 133 18.43 -1.69 1.40
N LEU A 134 17.95 -1.52 2.63
CA LEU A 134 16.74 -2.17 3.13
C LEU A 134 15.48 -1.77 2.34
N ILE A 135 15.32 -0.49 2.01
CA ILE A 135 14.20 -0.01 1.18
C ILE A 135 14.26 -0.66 -0.20
N LYS A 136 15.44 -0.73 -0.83
CA LYS A 136 15.61 -1.37 -2.14
C LYS A 136 15.33 -2.86 -2.11
N GLU A 137 15.84 -3.57 -1.12
CA GLU A 137 15.57 -5.00 -0.92
C GLU A 137 14.08 -5.26 -0.73
N TYR A 138 13.41 -4.43 0.08
CA TYR A 138 11.98 -4.53 0.29
C TYR A 138 11.18 -4.29 -1.00
N ALA A 139 11.52 -3.25 -1.75
CA ALA A 139 10.90 -2.96 -3.04
C ALA A 139 11.14 -4.10 -4.05
N GLN A 140 12.36 -4.62 -4.13
CA GLN A 140 12.71 -5.74 -5.01
C GLN A 140 11.88 -6.99 -4.66
N SER A 141 11.83 -7.35 -3.38
CA SER A 141 11.02 -8.48 -2.89
C SER A 141 9.55 -8.35 -3.31
N LYS A 142 8.97 -7.15 -3.21
CA LYS A 142 7.60 -6.90 -3.68
C LYS A 142 7.44 -7.06 -5.18
N PHE A 143 8.42 -6.61 -5.97
CA PHE A 143 8.38 -6.77 -7.42
C PHE A 143 8.50 -8.25 -7.81
N ASP A 144 9.39 -9.01 -7.16
CA ASP A 144 9.56 -10.44 -7.39
C ASP A 144 8.27 -11.20 -7.03
N ASP A 145 7.64 -10.88 -5.90
CA ASP A 145 6.34 -11.45 -5.50
C ASP A 145 5.22 -11.15 -6.51
N LEU A 146 5.20 -9.94 -7.05
CA LEU A 146 4.23 -9.54 -8.09
C LEU A 146 4.49 -10.27 -9.41
N GLU A 147 5.75 -10.39 -9.83
CA GLU A 147 6.15 -11.13 -11.03
C GLU A 147 5.73 -12.59 -10.91
N GLN A 148 6.03 -13.24 -9.78
CA GLN A 148 5.61 -14.61 -9.52
C GLN A 148 4.08 -14.77 -9.58
N ARG A 149 3.33 -13.84 -8.97
CA ARG A 149 1.85 -13.89 -9.01
C ARG A 149 1.29 -13.72 -10.42
N ILE A 150 1.94 -12.90 -11.26
CA ILE A 150 1.58 -12.72 -12.67
C ILE A 150 1.85 -14.03 -13.43
N ASP A 151 2.99 -14.66 -13.22
CA ASP A 151 3.34 -15.92 -13.85
C ASP A 151 2.39 -17.06 -13.45
N ASP A 152 2.08 -17.18 -12.16
CA ASP A 152 1.10 -18.14 -11.66
C ASP A 152 -0.28 -17.87 -12.28
N SER A 153 -0.70 -16.62 -12.38
CA SER A 153 -1.98 -16.25 -13.02
C SER A 153 -2.00 -16.64 -14.51
N ASN A 154 -0.92 -16.38 -15.24
CA ASN A 154 -0.78 -16.73 -16.64
C ASN A 154 -0.82 -18.24 -16.87
N ASN A 155 -0.14 -19.02 -16.03
CA ASN A 155 -0.15 -20.48 -16.09
C ASN A 155 -1.55 -21.04 -15.82
N ASN A 156 -2.24 -20.53 -14.78
CA ASN A 156 -3.62 -20.91 -14.50
C ASN A 156 -4.59 -20.61 -15.66
N LEU A 157 -4.40 -19.47 -16.34
CA LEU A 157 -5.21 -19.12 -17.51
C LEU A 157 -4.95 -20.05 -18.70
N ARG A 158 -3.68 -20.42 -18.94
CA ARG A 158 -3.32 -21.40 -19.97
C ARG A 158 -3.97 -22.76 -19.68
N ASP A 159 -3.84 -23.25 -18.46
CA ASP A 159 -4.45 -24.52 -18.04
C ASP A 159 -5.97 -24.49 -18.19
N TYR A 160 -6.61 -23.38 -17.82
CA TYR A 160 -8.06 -23.20 -18.02
C TYR A 160 -8.45 -23.28 -19.49
N ILE A 161 -7.73 -22.59 -20.37
CA ILE A 161 -7.99 -22.56 -21.82
C ILE A 161 -7.79 -23.95 -22.42
N ASP A 162 -6.73 -24.66 -22.05
CA ASP A 162 -6.44 -26.01 -22.53
C ASP A 162 -7.52 -27.00 -22.09
N ASN A 163 -7.90 -26.96 -20.80
CA ASN A 163 -8.99 -27.76 -20.27
C ASN A 163 -10.32 -27.48 -20.97
N ARG A 164 -10.62 -26.20 -21.22
CA ARG A 164 -11.84 -25.79 -21.92
C ARG A 164 -11.83 -26.26 -23.37
N THR A 165 -10.70 -26.14 -24.06
CA THR A 165 -10.51 -26.59 -25.44
C THR A 165 -10.72 -28.09 -25.55
N ASN A 166 -10.09 -28.87 -24.68
CA ASN A 166 -10.25 -30.33 -24.64
C ASN A 166 -11.69 -30.73 -24.33
N SER A 167 -12.36 -30.04 -23.41
CA SER A 167 -13.78 -30.28 -23.10
C SER A 167 -14.68 -30.02 -24.30
N LEU A 168 -14.44 -28.94 -25.05
CA LEU A 168 -15.21 -28.61 -26.24
C LEU A 168 -14.96 -29.59 -27.39
N GLN A 169 -13.71 -29.98 -27.63
CA GLN A 169 -13.37 -31.02 -28.61
C GLN A 169 -14.08 -32.33 -28.29
N ARG A 170 -14.04 -32.76 -27.04
CA ARG A 170 -14.75 -33.97 -26.60
C ARG A 170 -16.26 -33.86 -26.83
N LYS A 171 -16.89 -32.74 -26.45
CA LYS A 171 -18.32 -32.51 -26.70
C LYS A 171 -18.67 -32.51 -28.20
N SER A 172 -17.79 -31.98 -29.04
CA SER A 172 -17.98 -31.99 -30.49
C SER A 172 -17.94 -33.41 -31.06
N ILE A 173 -16.97 -34.24 -30.61
CA ILE A 173 -16.88 -35.65 -30.99
C ILE A 173 -18.11 -36.43 -30.50
N GLU A 174 -18.50 -36.27 -29.24
CA GLU A 174 -19.69 -36.91 -28.67
C GLU A 174 -20.95 -36.53 -29.48
N GLY A 175 -21.13 -35.25 -29.82
CA GLY A 175 -22.25 -34.80 -30.64
C GLY A 175 -22.24 -35.38 -32.07
N ALA A 176 -21.06 -35.52 -32.68
CA ALA A 176 -20.93 -36.15 -34.00
C ALA A 176 -21.28 -37.64 -33.97
N ILE A 177 -20.86 -38.36 -32.91
CA ILE A 177 -21.23 -39.77 -32.69
C ILE A 177 -22.74 -39.91 -32.54
N THR A 178 -23.37 -39.12 -31.66
CA THR A 178 -24.83 -39.15 -31.47
C THR A 178 -25.58 -38.84 -32.77
N THR A 179 -25.09 -37.87 -33.56
CA THR A 179 -25.72 -37.54 -34.85
C THR A 179 -25.61 -38.69 -35.84
N LYS A 180 -24.46 -39.37 -35.89
CA LYS A 180 -24.26 -40.56 -36.72
C LYS A 180 -25.22 -41.68 -36.32
N GLU A 181 -25.35 -41.98 -35.03
CA GLU A 181 -26.24 -43.01 -34.50
C GLU A 181 -27.71 -42.74 -34.87
N VAL A 182 -28.17 -41.49 -34.71
CA VAL A 182 -29.53 -41.08 -35.11
C VAL A 182 -29.73 -41.25 -36.63
N LEU A 183 -28.72 -40.92 -37.44
CA LEU A 183 -28.79 -41.06 -38.89
C LEU A 183 -28.85 -42.54 -39.33
N GLU A 184 -28.04 -43.41 -38.71
CA GLU A 184 -28.05 -44.85 -38.94
C GLU A 184 -29.40 -45.48 -38.55
N GLN A 185 -29.98 -45.05 -37.43
CA GLN A 185 -31.31 -45.46 -37.00
C GLN A 185 -32.38 -45.03 -38.03
N LYS A 186 -32.37 -43.77 -38.46
CA LYS A 186 -33.32 -43.27 -39.48
C LYS A 186 -33.17 -43.99 -40.82
N SER A 187 -31.94 -44.24 -41.26
CA SER A 187 -31.66 -45.00 -42.49
C SER A 187 -32.21 -46.42 -42.42
N SER A 188 -32.02 -47.09 -41.28
CA SER A 188 -32.55 -48.44 -41.06
C SER A 188 -34.08 -48.47 -41.06
N SER A 189 -34.74 -47.50 -40.41
CA SER A 189 -36.20 -47.35 -40.44
C SER A 189 -36.75 -47.06 -41.84
N LEU A 190 -36.03 -46.27 -42.65
CA LEU A 190 -36.43 -45.98 -44.02
C LEU A 190 -36.32 -47.23 -44.91
N LYS A 191 -35.25 -48.01 -44.74
CA LYS A 191 -35.09 -49.31 -45.43
C LYS A 191 -36.20 -50.29 -45.06
N SER A 192 -36.54 -50.41 -43.78
CA SER A 192 -37.61 -51.31 -43.34
C SER A 192 -38.98 -50.85 -43.86
N PHE A 193 -39.26 -49.55 -43.82
CA PHE A 193 -40.47 -48.96 -44.42
C PHE A 193 -40.56 -49.21 -45.92
N SER A 194 -39.49 -48.94 -46.68
CA SER A 194 -39.42 -49.18 -48.13
C SER A 194 -39.67 -50.65 -48.48
N LYS A 195 -39.09 -51.57 -47.70
CA LYS A 195 -39.32 -53.01 -47.85
C LYS A 195 -40.79 -53.38 -47.57
N ALA A 196 -41.39 -52.84 -46.52
CA ALA A 196 -42.79 -53.07 -46.19
C ALA A 196 -43.72 -52.54 -47.29
N LEU A 197 -43.50 -51.31 -47.77
CA LEU A 197 -44.26 -50.71 -48.87
C LEU A 197 -44.19 -51.55 -50.15
N SER A 198 -42.97 -51.99 -50.51
CA SER A 198 -42.74 -52.84 -51.69
C SER A 198 -43.44 -54.19 -51.58
N ALA A 199 -43.53 -54.76 -50.38
CA ALA A 199 -44.26 -56.00 -50.15
C ALA A 199 -45.77 -55.80 -50.34
N THR A 200 -46.34 -54.74 -49.76
CA THR A 200 -47.76 -54.40 -49.89
C THR A 200 -48.18 -54.18 -51.35
N LEU A 201 -47.35 -53.49 -52.14
CA LEU A 201 -47.62 -53.25 -53.56
C LEU A 201 -47.55 -54.51 -54.44
N LYS A 202 -46.80 -55.53 -54.03
CA LYS A 202 -46.72 -56.81 -54.78
C LYS A 202 -47.88 -57.77 -54.49
N THR A 203 -48.63 -57.52 -53.42
CA THR A 203 -49.79 -58.33 -53.01
C THR A 203 -51.13 -57.80 -53.54
N GLN A 204 -51.14 -56.66 -54.25
CA GLN A 204 -52.26 -56.18 -55.05
C GLN A 204 -52.10 -56.60 -56.51
#